data_AF-A0A4Q7NYE1-F1
#
_entry.id   AF-A0A4Q7NYE1-F1
#
_cell.length_a   1.000
_cell.length_b   1.000
_cell.length_c   1.000
_cell.angle_alpha   90.00
_cell.angle_beta   90.00
_cell.angle_gamma   90.00
#
_symmetry.space_group_name_H-M   'P 1'
#
loop_
_entity.id
_entity.type
_entity.pdbx_description
1 polymer ?
#
loop_
_entity_poly.entity_id
_entity_poly.type
_entity_poly.pdbx_seq_one_letter_code
_entity_poly.pdbx_strand_id
1 'polypeptide(L)'
;MIFIKLTSTLHKLNLMKLKITLLALFSCALLFAQNFKEEQLPTPDKLNPFYIGPLFTSTIHYGVTPPNYNGKVILFNHGYIDLNQTQFLFDNSFYKEVYKEGYQAVFVATTRGGGIWVNGELLAEAIDIVTDKYNVDDVTIIAHSNGGKASEAAMIHYGKKNKVNQVFALGTPYWGTYLANISQFPLLNWAWKLTGLNEGAVTSTTYYCRDVVRPYFDNNPNNEPEKFVVLGSCGYFLGSNLLARAAFTATGNVLLPVQGANDGVAPYRSTLRPGAEYVFRKNDSRAFFDHLDVSLGKFSWPYVKMYMQNRAAQSNVLVSENTNPYKTESDYYILYSDNEYDKVVFDKNSSFAIANIIHEDPTATFNIFDQQGKNLTTTKQYSEKPNATTITLTENNTTLKSDSRFAAFIKQDNSIKMTLELQPAEHPILKVDFSAGAKNLETPESIEVRGILTKTATINGTSLREIPQVVSFQKKEDGYYLNTQNLDDGVYNIFLNGESKGNFKRSIISGFVVGNINEGLATTATQENLASTTTSINITPNAVKDFATLNISSDINKDQLQVNIYDITGKKINAFELKNNQQRSFDISNQLAPLAGGIYILQLNDNQTFKFVKE
;
A
#
# COMPACT_ATOMS: atom_id res chain seq x y z
N MET A 1 75.43 15.94 14.86
CA MET A 1 74.61 15.32 13.78
C MET A 1 73.85 14.04 14.19
N ILE A 2 73.95 13.57 15.45
CA ILE A 2 73.35 12.30 15.91
C ILE A 2 71.99 12.50 16.62
N PHE A 3 71.71 13.68 17.18
CA PHE A 3 70.46 13.97 17.89
C PHE A 3 69.22 14.23 17.00
N ILE A 4 69.40 14.55 15.72
CA ILE A 4 68.29 14.84 14.79
C ILE A 4 67.73 13.56 14.12
N LYS A 5 68.51 12.46 14.10
CA LYS A 5 68.07 11.19 13.51
C LYS A 5 67.17 10.36 14.46
N LEU A 6 67.39 10.42 15.77
CA LEU A 6 66.58 9.67 16.74
C LEU A 6 65.14 10.22 16.87
N THR A 7 64.94 11.54 16.80
CA THR A 7 63.62 12.15 16.91
C THR A 7 62.72 11.84 15.72
N SER A 8 63.27 11.80 14.50
CA SER A 8 62.49 11.43 13.29
C SER A 8 62.03 9.96 13.29
N THR A 9 62.81 9.08 13.92
CA THR A 9 62.55 7.64 13.94
C THR A 9 61.53 7.28 15.03
N LEU A 10 61.60 7.91 16.21
CA LEU A 10 60.57 7.78 17.25
C LEU A 10 59.22 8.36 16.81
N HIS A 11 59.21 9.48 16.09
CA HIS A 11 57.97 10.11 15.61
C HIS A 11 57.29 9.25 14.54
N LYS A 12 58.05 8.64 13.61
CA LYS A 12 57.50 7.69 12.63
C LYS A 12 56.97 6.40 13.28
N LEU A 13 57.63 5.88 14.31
CA LEU A 13 57.18 4.67 15.00
C LEU A 13 55.87 4.89 15.77
N ASN A 14 55.71 6.06 16.40
CA ASN A 14 54.45 6.44 17.07
C ASN A 14 53.33 6.74 16.07
N LEU A 15 53.62 7.35 14.92
CA LEU A 15 52.64 7.59 13.87
C LEU A 15 52.15 6.28 13.23
N MET A 16 53.03 5.29 13.09
CA MET A 16 52.69 3.98 12.53
C MET A 16 51.86 3.14 13.52
N LYS A 17 52.19 3.16 14.81
CA LYS A 17 51.35 2.55 15.86
C LYS A 17 49.98 3.22 15.94
N LEU A 18 49.91 4.55 15.91
CA LEU A 18 48.66 5.31 15.90
C LEU A 18 47.79 4.97 14.69
N LYS A 19 48.38 4.84 13.49
CA LYS A 19 47.68 4.40 12.27
C LYS A 19 47.15 2.98 12.38
N ILE A 20 47.93 2.04 12.93
CA ILE A 20 47.48 0.65 13.13
C ILE A 20 46.38 0.58 14.19
N THR A 21 46.47 1.37 15.27
CA THR A 21 45.41 1.45 16.29
C THR A 21 44.15 2.12 15.76
N LEU A 22 44.25 3.15 14.91
CA LEU A 22 43.11 3.75 14.22
C LEU A 22 42.50 2.82 13.18
N LEU A 23 43.31 2.06 12.42
CA LEU A 23 42.81 1.04 11.50
C LEU A 23 42.09 -0.09 12.26
N ALA A 24 42.64 -0.51 13.41
CA ALA A 24 42.05 -1.51 14.29
C ALA A 24 40.75 -1.00 14.94
N LEU A 25 40.71 0.27 15.36
CA LEU A 25 39.50 0.92 15.90
C LEU A 25 38.45 1.16 14.82
N PHE A 26 38.83 1.51 13.59
CA PHE A 26 37.89 1.60 12.45
C PHE A 26 37.41 0.22 12.00
N SER A 27 38.26 -0.81 11.99
CA SER A 27 37.84 -2.18 11.71
C SER A 27 36.94 -2.73 12.82
N CYS A 28 37.20 -2.41 14.09
CA CYS A 28 36.31 -2.77 15.20
C CYS A 28 35.01 -1.95 15.20
N ALA A 29 35.03 -0.68 14.82
CA ALA A 29 33.81 0.13 14.71
C ALA A 29 32.92 -0.30 13.53
N LEU A 30 33.51 -0.78 12.43
CA LEU A 30 32.78 -1.40 11.32
C LEU A 30 32.28 -2.83 11.64
N LEU A 31 32.87 -3.50 12.64
CA LEU A 31 32.47 -4.83 13.11
C LEU A 31 31.39 -4.82 14.21
N PHE A 32 30.99 -3.65 14.73
CA PHE A 32 30.03 -3.55 15.85
C PHE A 32 28.93 -2.49 15.69
N ALA A 33 28.65 -2.02 14.47
CA ALA A 33 27.39 -1.33 14.19
C ALA A 33 26.30 -2.37 13.89
N GLN A 34 25.91 -3.16 14.88
CA GLN A 34 24.79 -4.08 14.74
C GLN A 34 23.51 -3.25 14.58
N ASN A 35 22.71 -3.52 13.54
CA ASN A 35 21.45 -2.79 13.33
C ASN A 35 20.38 -3.14 14.37
N PHE A 36 20.66 -4.16 15.18
CA PHE A 36 19.75 -4.69 16.19
C PHE A 36 20.24 -4.42 17.60
N LYS A 37 19.29 -4.04 18.46
CA LYS A 37 19.44 -4.22 19.90
C LYS A 37 18.97 -5.61 20.29
N GLU A 38 19.82 -6.36 20.96
CA GLU A 38 19.52 -7.71 21.46
C GLU A 38 18.96 -7.67 22.89
N GLU A 39 17.86 -8.37 23.14
CA GLU A 39 17.22 -8.44 24.47
C GLU A 39 16.84 -9.87 24.86
N GLN A 40 17.03 -10.23 26.12
CA GLN A 40 16.60 -11.52 26.66
C GLN A 40 15.23 -11.37 27.32
N LEU A 41 14.26 -12.17 26.89
CA LEU A 41 12.95 -12.26 27.50
C LEU A 41 12.96 -13.16 28.74
N PRO A 42 12.08 -12.93 29.72
CA PRO A 42 11.80 -13.89 30.77
C PRO A 42 11.06 -15.12 30.21
N THR A 43 10.86 -16.14 31.06
CA THR A 43 10.01 -17.29 30.70
C THR A 43 8.57 -16.84 30.42
N PRO A 44 7.79 -17.57 29.59
CA PRO A 44 6.45 -17.14 29.19
C PRO A 44 5.49 -16.82 30.35
N ASP A 45 5.61 -17.54 31.47
CA ASP A 45 4.81 -17.34 32.70
C ASP A 45 5.15 -16.05 33.46
N LYS A 46 6.32 -15.47 33.19
CA LYS A 46 6.82 -14.23 33.81
C LYS A 46 6.82 -13.04 32.86
N LEU A 47 6.33 -13.23 31.62
CA LEU A 47 6.25 -12.16 30.64
C LEU A 47 5.18 -11.16 31.09
N ASN A 48 5.59 -9.91 31.30
CA ASN A 48 4.71 -8.83 31.72
C ASN A 48 4.25 -8.02 30.50
N PRO A 49 2.95 -7.69 30.34
CA PRO A 49 2.46 -6.80 29.27
C PRO A 49 3.12 -5.40 29.25
N PHE A 50 3.76 -4.99 30.34
CA PHE A 50 4.54 -3.74 30.43
C PHE A 50 6.01 -3.90 30.03
N TYR A 51 6.43 -5.04 29.49
CA TYR A 51 7.78 -5.22 28.95
C TYR A 51 7.95 -4.38 27.67
N ILE A 52 8.40 -3.15 27.79
CA ILE A 52 8.60 -2.25 26.64
C ILE A 52 10.04 -2.43 26.15
N GLY A 53 10.22 -3.22 25.11
CA GLY A 53 11.45 -3.19 24.32
C GLY A 53 11.56 -1.85 23.55
N PRO A 54 12.72 -1.53 22.96
CA PRO A 54 12.92 -0.29 22.20
C PRO A 54 11.90 -0.19 21.06
N LEU A 55 11.22 0.96 20.99
CA LEU A 55 10.21 1.24 19.97
C LEU A 55 10.82 1.83 18.68
N PHE A 56 12.05 2.35 18.75
CA PHE A 56 12.66 3.19 17.70
C PHE A 56 13.87 2.54 17.01
N THR A 57 14.29 1.37 17.44
CA THR A 57 15.41 0.61 16.84
C THR A 57 14.97 -0.82 16.61
N SER A 58 15.43 -1.42 15.52
CA SER A 58 15.20 -2.85 15.28
C SER A 58 15.78 -3.67 16.43
N THR A 59 15.07 -4.72 16.84
CA THR A 59 15.40 -5.51 18.04
C THR A 59 15.29 -7.01 17.80
N ILE A 60 16.13 -7.79 18.47
CA ILE A 60 16.00 -9.26 18.51
C ILE A 60 15.74 -9.64 19.96
N HIS A 61 14.55 -10.19 20.23
CA HIS A 61 14.19 -10.69 21.55
C HIS A 61 14.36 -12.20 21.59
N TYR A 62 15.21 -12.67 22.48
CA TYR A 62 15.48 -14.08 22.68
C TYR A 62 14.56 -14.62 23.77
N GLY A 63 13.75 -15.63 23.44
CA GLY A 63 13.05 -16.40 24.45
C GLY A 63 14.03 -17.14 25.36
N VAL A 64 13.59 -17.55 26.54
CA VAL A 64 14.37 -18.45 27.39
C VAL A 64 14.49 -19.80 26.69
N THR A 65 15.70 -20.37 26.68
CA THR A 65 15.91 -21.73 26.16
C THR A 65 15.14 -22.73 27.02
N PRO A 66 14.20 -23.50 26.44
CA PRO A 66 13.38 -24.41 27.21
C PRO A 66 14.22 -25.57 27.78
N PRO A 67 13.89 -26.11 28.96
CA PRO A 67 14.62 -27.25 29.55
C PRO A 67 14.64 -28.50 28.65
N ASN A 68 13.63 -28.65 27.78
CA ASN A 68 13.49 -29.71 26.78
C ASN A 68 13.90 -29.25 25.37
N TYR A 69 14.88 -28.35 25.25
CA TYR A 69 15.32 -27.80 23.96
C TYR A 69 15.68 -28.90 22.96
N ASN A 70 15.06 -28.85 21.78
CA ASN A 70 15.14 -29.89 20.74
C ASN A 70 16.12 -29.55 19.61
N GLY A 71 16.90 -28.47 19.75
CA GLY A 71 17.87 -28.03 18.74
C GLY A 71 17.29 -27.18 17.60
N LYS A 72 15.99 -26.85 17.61
CA LYS A 72 15.33 -26.08 16.55
C LYS A 72 14.92 -24.69 17.04
N VAL A 73 15.14 -23.69 16.18
CA VAL A 73 14.83 -22.29 16.44
C VAL A 73 13.64 -21.83 15.60
N ILE A 74 12.69 -21.15 16.25
CA ILE A 74 11.51 -20.53 15.65
C ILE A 74 11.67 -19.01 15.71
N LEU A 75 11.76 -18.39 14.54
CA LEU A 75 11.92 -16.96 14.37
C LEU A 75 10.57 -16.33 14.03
N PHE A 76 10.10 -15.41 14.86
CA PHE A 76 8.87 -14.64 14.65
C PHE A 76 9.19 -13.29 14.04
N ASN A 77 8.49 -12.93 12.96
CA ASN A 77 8.63 -11.64 12.29
C ASN A 77 7.26 -10.96 12.07
N HIS A 78 7.12 -9.74 12.59
CA HIS A 78 5.84 -9.02 12.58
C HIS A 78 5.48 -8.43 11.21
N GLY A 79 4.22 -7.98 11.13
CA GLY A 79 3.69 -7.24 10.01
C GLY A 79 4.10 -5.76 9.99
N TYR A 80 3.33 -4.96 9.27
CA TYR A 80 3.74 -3.62 8.86
C TYR A 80 3.51 -2.49 9.88
N ILE A 81 2.44 -2.59 10.70
CA ILE A 81 2.12 -1.57 11.73
C ILE A 81 2.49 -1.97 13.14
N ASP A 82 2.65 -3.27 13.38
CA ASP A 82 2.91 -3.83 14.71
C ASP A 82 4.39 -3.86 15.06
N LEU A 83 4.67 -4.15 16.32
CA LEU A 83 5.96 -4.64 16.77
C LEU A 83 5.78 -6.07 17.27
N ASN A 84 6.85 -6.84 17.40
CA ASN A 84 6.73 -8.19 17.97
C ASN A 84 6.13 -8.22 19.37
N GLN A 85 6.38 -7.18 20.17
CA GLN A 85 5.81 -7.06 21.51
C GLN A 85 4.28 -7.08 21.45
N THR A 86 3.68 -6.28 20.57
CA THR A 86 2.22 -6.24 20.40
C THR A 86 1.68 -7.43 19.60
N GLN A 87 2.47 -7.96 18.67
CA GLN A 87 2.03 -8.96 17.71
C GLN A 87 2.11 -10.40 18.24
N PHE A 88 3.25 -10.78 18.82
CA PHE A 88 3.56 -12.18 19.15
C PHE A 88 3.84 -12.44 20.62
N LEU A 89 4.10 -11.41 21.41
CA LEU A 89 4.46 -11.56 22.83
C LEU A 89 3.28 -11.35 23.78
N PHE A 90 2.49 -10.28 23.62
CA PHE A 90 1.39 -9.97 24.54
C PHE A 90 0.06 -10.57 24.10
N ASP A 91 -0.66 -11.17 25.06
CA ASP A 91 -1.95 -11.86 24.86
C ASP A 91 -1.95 -12.87 23.69
N ASN A 92 -0.77 -13.40 23.37
CA ASN A 92 -0.54 -14.34 22.29
C ASN A 92 0.11 -15.62 22.85
N SER A 93 -0.44 -16.78 22.50
CA SER A 93 0.05 -18.06 23.04
C SER A 93 1.30 -18.57 22.35
N PHE A 94 1.75 -18.00 21.23
CA PHE A 94 2.89 -18.53 20.47
C PHE A 94 4.14 -18.76 21.32
N TYR A 95 4.56 -17.79 22.13
CA TYR A 95 5.75 -17.95 22.96
C TYR A 95 5.61 -19.12 23.95
N LYS A 96 4.46 -19.20 24.61
CA LYS A 96 4.15 -20.27 25.56
C LYS A 96 4.12 -21.64 24.90
N GLU A 97 3.48 -21.75 23.74
CA GLU A 97 3.32 -23.01 23.02
C GLU A 97 4.65 -23.51 22.45
N VAL A 98 5.43 -22.63 21.81
CA VAL A 98 6.77 -22.95 21.28
C VAL A 98 7.72 -23.38 22.38
N TYR A 99 7.75 -22.64 23.50
CA TYR A 99 8.57 -22.96 24.66
C TYR A 99 8.22 -24.33 25.25
N LYS A 100 6.92 -24.62 25.43
CA LYS A 100 6.44 -25.91 25.98
C LYS A 100 6.87 -27.10 25.11
N GLU A 101 6.87 -26.94 23.79
CA GLU A 101 7.22 -27.98 22.82
C GLU A 101 8.75 -28.12 22.62
N GLY A 102 9.56 -27.39 23.37
CA GLY A 102 11.01 -27.52 23.36
C GLY A 102 11.72 -26.75 22.24
N TYR A 103 11.05 -25.80 21.61
CA TYR A 103 11.66 -24.96 20.58
C TYR A 103 12.25 -23.67 21.18
N GLN A 104 13.37 -23.19 20.63
CA GLN A 104 13.89 -21.87 20.97
C GLN A 104 13.09 -20.80 20.22
N ALA A 105 12.38 -19.93 20.94
CA ALA A 105 11.67 -18.80 20.35
C ALA A 105 12.59 -17.58 20.20
N VAL A 106 12.54 -16.92 19.05
CA VAL A 106 13.22 -15.64 18.80
C VAL A 106 12.26 -14.70 18.09
N PHE A 107 12.20 -13.44 18.51
CA PHE A 107 11.29 -12.45 17.95
C PHE A 107 12.09 -11.28 17.36
N VAL A 108 12.14 -11.20 16.02
CA VAL A 108 12.87 -10.15 15.27
C VAL A 108 11.96 -8.99 14.90
N ALA A 109 12.17 -7.83 15.52
CA ALA A 109 11.42 -6.63 15.23
C ALA A 109 12.16 -5.78 14.19
N THR A 110 11.60 -5.69 13.00
CA THR A 110 12.10 -4.88 11.88
C THR A 110 11.48 -3.48 11.94
N THR A 111 11.63 -2.67 10.90
CA THR A 111 11.13 -1.28 10.92
C THR A 111 9.61 -1.23 10.76
N ARG A 112 8.97 -0.30 11.48
CA ARG A 112 7.56 0.07 11.23
C ARG A 112 7.50 0.91 9.97
N GLY A 113 6.63 0.52 9.05
CA GLY A 113 6.46 1.21 7.79
C GLY A 113 7.61 1.08 6.77
N GLY A 114 8.65 0.31 7.07
CA GLY A 114 9.62 -0.11 6.07
C GLY A 114 8.96 -0.97 4.98
N GLY A 115 9.40 -0.78 3.75
CA GLY A 115 8.98 -1.62 2.63
C GLY A 115 9.55 -3.04 2.68
N ILE A 116 9.14 -3.88 1.73
CA ILE A 116 9.57 -5.28 1.60
C ILE A 116 11.09 -5.44 1.66
N TRP A 117 11.82 -4.58 0.95
CA TRP A 117 13.27 -4.70 0.77
C TRP A 117 14.03 -4.36 2.05
N VAL A 118 13.75 -3.20 2.64
CA VAL A 118 14.35 -2.75 3.91
C VAL A 118 14.12 -3.78 5.03
N ASN A 119 12.89 -4.25 5.18
CA ASN A 119 12.58 -5.25 6.21
C ASN A 119 13.11 -6.65 5.86
N GLY A 120 13.29 -6.97 4.58
CA GLY A 120 13.95 -8.19 4.12
C GLY A 120 15.45 -8.21 4.44
N GLU A 121 16.14 -7.08 4.30
CA GLU A 121 17.55 -6.94 4.64
C GLU A 121 17.78 -7.14 6.14
N LEU A 122 16.99 -6.43 6.95
CA LEU A 122 17.04 -6.56 8.41
C LEU A 122 16.72 -7.99 8.86
N LEU A 123 15.72 -8.63 8.27
CA LEU A 123 15.41 -10.02 8.56
C LEU A 123 16.56 -10.95 8.15
N ALA A 124 17.23 -10.70 7.03
CA ALA A 124 18.36 -11.48 6.57
C ALA A 124 19.56 -11.40 7.54
N GLU A 125 19.87 -10.19 8.03
CA GLU A 125 20.88 -9.97 9.07
C GLU A 125 20.49 -10.70 10.38
N ALA A 126 19.23 -10.58 10.80
CA ALA A 126 18.75 -11.26 12.00
C ALA A 126 18.82 -12.79 11.89
N ILE A 127 18.55 -13.36 10.71
CA ILE A 127 18.72 -14.79 10.46
C ILE A 127 20.19 -15.19 10.70
N ASP A 128 21.17 -14.43 10.19
CA ASP A 128 22.58 -14.73 10.43
C ASP A 128 22.91 -14.70 11.93
N ILE A 129 22.58 -13.60 12.61
CA ILE A 129 22.82 -13.42 14.05
C ILE A 129 22.23 -14.59 14.85
N VAL A 130 21.00 -14.99 14.53
CA VAL A 130 20.29 -16.06 15.25
C VAL A 130 20.89 -17.44 14.96
N THR A 131 21.20 -17.75 13.70
CA THR A 131 21.85 -19.02 13.34
C THR A 131 23.19 -19.18 14.04
N ASP A 132 23.99 -18.11 14.08
CA ASP A 132 25.31 -18.11 14.70
C ASP A 132 25.19 -18.22 16.23
N LYS A 133 24.26 -17.47 16.85
CA LYS A 133 24.06 -17.47 18.30
C LYS A 133 23.65 -18.84 18.85
N TYR A 134 22.79 -19.56 18.15
CA TYR A 134 22.31 -20.88 18.58
C TYR A 134 23.07 -22.04 17.95
N ASN A 135 24.06 -21.76 17.09
CA ASN A 135 24.84 -22.75 16.34
C ASN A 135 23.93 -23.75 15.62
N VAL A 136 22.98 -23.22 14.84
CA VAL A 136 22.04 -24.00 14.01
C VAL A 136 22.22 -23.62 12.55
N ASP A 137 22.05 -24.58 11.64
CA ASP A 137 22.22 -24.34 10.20
C ASP A 137 21.08 -23.51 9.61
N ASP A 138 19.86 -23.65 10.16
CA ASP A 138 18.67 -22.98 9.68
C ASP A 138 17.66 -22.63 10.80
N VAL A 139 16.69 -21.80 10.45
CA VAL A 139 15.56 -21.44 11.30
C VAL A 139 14.23 -21.71 10.60
N THR A 140 13.16 -21.91 11.37
CA THR A 140 11.78 -21.86 10.85
C THR A 140 11.16 -20.51 11.19
N ILE A 141 10.60 -19.84 10.19
CA ILE A 141 10.04 -18.50 10.34
C ILE A 141 8.52 -18.59 10.49
N ILE A 142 7.95 -17.87 11.46
CA ILE A 142 6.51 -17.58 11.55
C ILE A 142 6.35 -16.08 11.33
N ALA A 143 5.75 -15.70 10.22
CA ALA A 143 5.64 -14.32 9.80
C ALA A 143 4.19 -13.91 9.57
N HIS A 144 3.83 -12.70 9.99
CA HIS A 144 2.49 -12.15 9.82
C HIS A 144 2.47 -11.00 8.83
N SER A 145 1.40 -10.90 8.04
CA SER A 145 1.17 -9.78 7.12
C SER A 145 2.39 -9.54 6.23
N ASN A 146 2.90 -8.30 6.12
CA ASN A 146 4.11 -8.00 5.33
C ASN A 146 5.39 -8.72 5.77
N GLY A 147 5.46 -9.27 6.98
CA GLY A 147 6.59 -10.09 7.43
C GLY A 147 6.84 -11.29 6.51
N GLY A 148 5.78 -11.87 5.92
CA GLY A 148 5.93 -12.99 4.97
C GLY A 148 6.60 -12.58 3.65
N LYS A 149 6.37 -11.34 3.17
CA LYS A 149 7.07 -10.79 2.00
C LYS A 149 8.53 -10.45 2.33
N ALA A 150 8.77 -9.93 3.54
CA ALA A 150 10.13 -9.71 4.03
C ALA A 150 10.91 -11.05 4.09
N SER A 151 10.25 -12.17 4.43
CA SER A 151 10.87 -13.50 4.34
C SER A 151 11.26 -13.89 2.91
N GLU A 152 10.45 -13.60 1.89
CA GLU A 152 10.85 -13.81 0.48
C GLU A 152 12.08 -12.97 0.11
N ALA A 153 12.07 -11.69 0.48
CA ALA A 153 13.20 -10.80 0.23
C ALA A 153 14.47 -11.31 0.92
N ALA A 154 14.39 -11.67 2.20
CA ALA A 154 15.51 -12.22 2.96
C ALA A 154 16.08 -13.49 2.31
N MET A 155 15.20 -14.43 1.95
CA MET A 155 15.61 -15.72 1.37
C MET A 155 16.19 -15.57 -0.04
N ILE A 156 15.51 -14.82 -0.92
CA ILE A 156 15.78 -14.81 -2.36
C ILE A 156 16.69 -13.65 -2.76
N HIS A 157 16.37 -12.42 -2.34
CA HIS A 157 17.16 -11.23 -2.70
C HIS A 157 18.43 -11.13 -1.85
N TYR A 158 18.33 -11.33 -0.53
CA TYR A 158 19.47 -11.27 0.40
C TYR A 158 20.12 -12.64 0.69
N GLY A 159 19.77 -13.67 -0.09
CA GLY A 159 20.50 -14.93 -0.16
C GLY A 159 20.43 -15.83 1.08
N LYS A 160 19.37 -15.75 1.89
CA LYS A 160 19.23 -16.57 3.11
C LYS A 160 18.48 -17.88 2.93
N LYS A 161 18.19 -18.30 1.70
CA LYS A 161 17.44 -19.54 1.43
C LYS A 161 17.98 -20.78 2.17
N ASN A 162 19.31 -20.92 2.25
CA ASN A 162 19.96 -22.07 2.89
C ASN A 162 19.90 -22.05 4.43
N LYS A 163 19.58 -20.89 5.02
CA LYS A 163 19.41 -20.69 6.46
C LYS A 163 17.94 -20.68 6.90
N VAL A 164 17.02 -20.99 6.00
CA VAL A 164 15.58 -21.03 6.28
C VAL A 164 15.04 -22.39 5.87
N ASN A 165 14.55 -23.15 6.86
CA ASN A 165 13.93 -24.46 6.65
C ASN A 165 12.51 -24.33 6.10
N GLN A 166 11.71 -23.44 6.69
CA GLN A 166 10.30 -23.25 6.34
C GLN A 166 9.81 -21.86 6.79
N VAL A 167 8.81 -21.32 6.10
CA VAL A 167 8.14 -20.05 6.42
C VAL A 167 6.64 -20.28 6.54
N PHE A 168 6.06 -19.98 7.70
CA PHE A 168 4.63 -19.92 7.94
C PHE A 168 4.15 -18.48 7.77
N ALA A 169 3.38 -18.21 6.72
CA ALA A 169 2.87 -16.88 6.40
C ALA A 169 1.41 -16.75 6.84
N LEU A 170 1.17 -15.87 7.81
CA LEU A 170 -0.13 -15.64 8.45
C LEU A 170 -0.76 -14.37 7.84
N GLY A 171 -1.78 -14.53 7.00
CA GLY A 171 -2.49 -13.39 6.39
C GLY A 171 -1.64 -12.50 5.48
N THR A 172 -0.49 -12.96 4.97
CA THR A 172 0.41 -12.15 4.15
C THR A 172 -0.19 -11.80 2.78
N PRO A 173 -0.40 -10.52 2.40
CA PRO A 173 -1.00 -10.17 1.11
C PRO A 173 0.03 -10.20 -0.04
N TYR A 174 0.51 -11.37 -0.46
CA TYR A 174 1.54 -11.55 -1.51
C TYR A 174 1.23 -10.86 -2.85
N TRP A 175 -0.05 -10.67 -3.18
CA TRP A 175 -0.52 -9.92 -4.36
C TRP A 175 -0.98 -8.49 -4.04
N GLY A 176 -0.65 -7.99 -2.85
CA GLY A 176 -1.02 -6.66 -2.36
C GLY A 176 -2.49 -6.53 -1.96
N THR A 177 -2.89 -5.35 -1.53
CA THR A 177 -4.27 -5.07 -1.11
C THR A 177 -4.78 -3.79 -1.77
N TYR A 178 -6.06 -3.80 -2.17
CA TYR A 178 -6.71 -2.63 -2.75
C TYR A 178 -6.74 -1.46 -1.77
N LEU A 179 -6.74 -1.75 -0.47
CA LEU A 179 -6.61 -0.72 0.54
C LEU A 179 -5.29 0.06 0.42
N ALA A 180 -4.19 -0.63 0.09
CA ALA A 180 -2.92 0.02 -0.20
C ALA A 180 -3.00 0.84 -1.50
N ASN A 181 -3.75 0.40 -2.52
CA ASN A 181 -3.99 1.23 -3.70
C ASN A 181 -4.70 2.55 -3.32
N ILE A 182 -5.74 2.47 -2.48
CA ILE A 182 -6.47 3.65 -1.98
C ILE A 182 -5.54 4.56 -1.16
N SER A 183 -4.66 3.99 -0.33
CA SER A 183 -3.71 4.78 0.47
C SER A 183 -2.78 5.65 -0.37
N GLN A 184 -2.44 5.18 -1.57
CA GLN A 184 -1.57 5.88 -2.51
C GLN A 184 -2.32 6.94 -3.32
N PHE A 185 -3.65 7.00 -3.21
CA PHE A 185 -4.45 8.04 -3.81
C PHE A 185 -4.56 9.23 -2.84
N PRO A 186 -3.98 10.41 -3.15
CA PRO A 186 -3.83 11.50 -2.19
C PRO A 186 -5.13 11.99 -1.53
N LEU A 187 -6.26 11.83 -2.20
CA LEU A 187 -7.57 12.31 -1.76
C LEU A 187 -8.27 11.38 -0.78
N LEU A 188 -7.91 10.10 -0.77
CA LEU A 188 -8.43 9.11 0.17
C LEU A 188 -7.42 8.71 1.24
N ASN A 189 -6.25 9.35 1.27
CA ASN A 189 -5.23 9.08 2.28
C ASN A 189 -5.75 9.33 3.71
N TRP A 190 -6.67 10.29 3.92
CA TRP A 190 -7.30 10.49 5.23
C TRP A 190 -8.06 9.26 5.72
N ALA A 191 -8.79 8.58 4.82
CA ALA A 191 -9.57 7.39 5.15
C ALA A 191 -8.64 6.25 5.58
N TRP A 192 -7.43 6.24 5.02
CA TRP A 192 -6.39 5.29 5.38
C TRP A 192 -5.70 5.60 6.70
N LYS A 193 -5.58 6.88 7.08
CA LYS A 193 -5.06 7.26 8.40
C LYS A 193 -5.86 6.65 9.55
N LEU A 194 -7.16 6.45 9.36
CA LEU A 194 -8.05 5.80 10.33
C LEU A 194 -7.66 4.33 10.61
N THR A 195 -6.94 3.69 9.67
CA THR A 195 -6.52 2.28 9.77
C THR A 195 -5.13 2.13 10.39
N GLY A 196 -4.38 3.22 10.56
CA GLY A 196 -2.99 3.21 11.03
C GLY A 196 -1.94 2.78 9.99
N LEU A 197 -2.32 2.50 8.74
CA LEU A 197 -1.48 1.81 7.75
C LEU A 197 -0.66 2.73 6.81
N ASN A 198 -0.25 3.95 7.23
CA ASN A 198 0.12 5.04 6.31
C ASN A 198 1.50 4.99 5.60
N GLU A 199 2.57 4.47 6.20
CA GLU A 199 3.95 4.63 5.69
C GLU A 199 4.55 3.34 5.16
N GLY A 200 4.88 3.24 3.86
CA GLY A 200 5.44 2.02 3.21
C GLY A 200 4.43 1.13 2.48
N ALA A 201 3.17 1.58 2.40
CA ALA A 201 2.07 0.88 1.73
C ALA A 201 2.28 0.75 0.22
N VAL A 202 3.15 1.57 -0.40
CA VAL A 202 3.54 1.47 -1.81
C VAL A 202 3.89 0.03 -2.19
N THR A 203 4.78 -0.61 -1.41
CA THR A 203 5.24 -1.98 -1.68
C THR A 203 4.17 -3.04 -1.40
N SER A 204 3.02 -2.63 -0.85
CA SER A 204 1.85 -3.48 -0.58
C SER A 204 0.68 -3.22 -1.51
N THR A 205 0.82 -2.31 -2.46
CA THR A 205 -0.19 -2.09 -3.51
C THR A 205 -0.30 -3.30 -4.42
N THR A 206 -1.47 -3.52 -5.00
CA THR A 206 -1.70 -4.67 -5.89
C THR A 206 -0.85 -4.59 -7.14
N TYR A 207 -0.63 -3.39 -7.66
CA TYR A 207 0.17 -3.16 -8.85
C TYR A 207 1.68 -3.32 -8.59
N TYR A 208 2.20 -2.84 -7.46
CA TYR A 208 3.61 -3.09 -7.12
C TYR A 208 3.88 -4.58 -6.92
N CYS A 209 2.97 -5.28 -6.22
CA CYS A 209 3.12 -6.72 -6.04
C CYS A 209 3.05 -7.48 -7.37
N ARG A 210 2.13 -7.10 -8.26
CA ARG A 210 1.97 -7.69 -9.59
C ARG A 210 3.15 -7.41 -10.52
N ASP A 211 3.65 -6.18 -10.56
CA ASP A 211 4.60 -5.73 -11.58
C ASP A 211 6.06 -5.91 -11.16
N VAL A 212 6.34 -5.88 -9.84
CA VAL A 212 7.70 -6.00 -9.30
C VAL A 212 7.87 -7.30 -8.53
N VAL A 213 7.08 -7.48 -7.47
CA VAL A 213 7.34 -8.53 -6.47
C VAL A 213 7.17 -9.94 -7.06
N ARG A 214 6.02 -10.21 -7.70
CA ARG A 214 5.75 -11.53 -8.28
C ARG A 214 6.71 -11.86 -9.43
N PRO A 215 6.92 -10.98 -10.44
CA PRO A 215 7.87 -11.28 -11.51
C PRO A 215 9.30 -11.46 -11.01
N TYR A 216 9.72 -10.69 -10.00
CA TYR A 216 11.06 -10.77 -9.43
C TYR A 216 11.29 -12.07 -8.64
N PHE A 217 10.37 -12.43 -7.73
CA PHE A 217 10.54 -13.61 -6.88
C PHE A 217 10.12 -14.91 -7.57
N ASP A 218 8.99 -14.93 -8.27
CA ASP A 218 8.42 -16.17 -8.79
C ASP A 218 9.29 -16.75 -9.91
N ASN A 219 9.95 -15.90 -10.71
CA ASN A 219 10.87 -16.30 -11.78
C ASN A 219 12.33 -16.42 -11.33
N ASN A 220 12.65 -16.16 -10.06
CA ASN A 220 14.03 -16.24 -9.59
C ASN A 220 14.49 -17.72 -9.54
N PRO A 221 15.69 -18.06 -10.04
CA PRO A 221 16.20 -19.43 -9.97
C PRO A 221 16.40 -19.95 -8.53
N ASN A 222 16.44 -19.06 -7.55
CA ASN A 222 16.54 -19.39 -6.13
C ASN A 222 15.16 -19.47 -5.42
N ASN A 223 14.06 -19.37 -6.14
CA ASN A 223 12.72 -19.51 -5.57
C ASN A 223 12.47 -20.95 -5.09
N GLU A 224 12.15 -21.09 -3.80
CA GLU A 224 11.85 -22.37 -3.14
C GLU A 224 10.42 -22.33 -2.57
N PRO A 225 9.39 -22.33 -3.45
CA PRO A 225 8.02 -22.08 -3.03
C PRO A 225 7.47 -23.14 -2.06
N GLU A 226 7.98 -24.36 -2.11
CA GLU A 226 7.65 -25.46 -1.21
C GLU A 226 8.06 -25.21 0.26
N LYS A 227 8.93 -24.23 0.52
CA LYS A 227 9.26 -23.80 1.89
C LYS A 227 8.18 -22.92 2.52
N PHE A 228 7.21 -22.42 1.76
CA PHE A 228 6.16 -21.55 2.26
C PHE A 228 4.87 -22.32 2.57
N VAL A 229 4.36 -22.15 3.78
CA VAL A 229 3.05 -22.62 4.22
C VAL A 229 2.20 -21.42 4.58
N VAL A 230 1.08 -21.25 3.89
CA VAL A 230 0.26 -20.05 3.96
C VAL A 230 -1.03 -20.34 4.72
N LEU A 231 -1.29 -19.52 5.73
CA LEU A 231 -2.55 -19.46 6.47
C LEU A 231 -3.29 -18.18 6.05
N GLY A 232 -4.02 -18.26 4.95
CA GLY A 232 -4.88 -17.19 4.46
C GLY A 232 -6.25 -17.20 5.13
N SER A 233 -6.71 -16.07 5.64
CA SER A 233 -8.00 -15.94 6.33
C SER A 233 -9.01 -15.09 5.55
N CYS A 234 -10.29 -15.20 5.93
CA CYS A 234 -11.40 -14.49 5.27
C CYS A 234 -12.54 -14.07 6.21
N GLY A 235 -12.27 -13.95 7.51
CA GLY A 235 -13.27 -13.68 8.56
C GLY A 235 -13.24 -12.25 9.10
N TYR A 236 -13.15 -11.23 8.23
CA TYR A 236 -12.96 -9.81 8.59
C TYR A 236 -13.92 -9.23 9.65
N PHE A 237 -15.07 -9.86 9.89
CA PHE A 237 -16.10 -9.44 10.85
C PHE A 237 -16.19 -10.32 12.11
N LEU A 238 -15.36 -11.35 12.24
CA LEU A 238 -15.42 -12.34 13.34
C LEU A 238 -14.24 -12.24 14.32
N GLY A 239 -13.61 -11.08 14.41
CA GLY A 239 -12.49 -10.83 15.31
C GLY A 239 -12.77 -11.04 16.80
N SER A 240 -11.82 -11.65 17.51
CA SER A 240 -11.89 -11.83 18.96
C SER A 240 -11.64 -10.54 19.76
N ASN A 241 -11.00 -9.53 19.16
CA ASN A 241 -10.82 -8.21 19.74
C ASN A 241 -11.89 -7.23 19.23
N LEU A 242 -12.68 -6.64 20.13
CA LEU A 242 -13.84 -5.81 19.76
C LEU A 242 -13.46 -4.56 18.94
N LEU A 243 -12.36 -3.87 19.30
CA LEU A 243 -11.93 -2.65 18.62
C LEU A 243 -11.33 -2.98 17.25
N ALA A 244 -10.45 -3.99 17.18
CA ALA A 244 -9.87 -4.45 15.93
C ALA A 244 -10.94 -4.97 14.97
N ARG A 245 -11.91 -5.74 15.48
CA ARG A 245 -13.07 -6.21 14.71
C ARG A 245 -13.84 -5.06 14.08
N ALA A 246 -14.03 -3.97 14.80
CA ALA A 246 -14.76 -2.81 14.29
C ALA A 246 -14.01 -2.16 13.12
N ALA A 247 -12.69 -1.95 13.26
CA ALA A 247 -11.83 -1.43 12.19
C ALA A 247 -11.78 -2.37 10.97
N PHE A 248 -11.53 -3.67 11.18
CA PHE A 248 -11.47 -4.66 10.10
C PHE A 248 -12.82 -4.91 9.44
N THR A 249 -13.93 -4.72 10.15
CA THR A 249 -15.25 -4.70 9.54
C THR A 249 -15.39 -3.53 8.58
N ALA A 250 -14.93 -2.33 8.95
CA ALA A 250 -14.99 -1.17 8.06
C ALA A 250 -14.15 -1.39 6.80
N THR A 251 -12.86 -1.73 6.95
CA THR A 251 -11.95 -1.94 5.82
C THR A 251 -12.28 -3.18 5.00
N GLY A 252 -12.74 -4.25 5.64
CA GLY A 252 -13.16 -5.47 4.95
C GLY A 252 -14.41 -5.29 4.09
N ASN A 253 -15.33 -4.40 4.47
CA ASN A 253 -16.46 -4.02 3.62
C ASN A 253 -16.04 -3.20 2.39
N VAL A 254 -14.93 -2.45 2.46
CA VAL A 254 -14.35 -1.76 1.29
C VAL A 254 -13.70 -2.78 0.35
N LEU A 255 -13.03 -3.78 0.91
CA LEU A 255 -12.39 -4.85 0.13
C LEU A 255 -13.40 -5.80 -0.52
N LEU A 256 -14.48 -6.14 0.16
CA LEU A 256 -15.46 -7.13 -0.28
C LEU A 256 -15.96 -6.91 -1.72
N PRO A 257 -16.44 -5.72 -2.13
CA PRO A 257 -16.94 -5.51 -3.48
C PRO A 257 -15.85 -5.53 -4.57
N VAL A 258 -14.58 -5.28 -4.22
CA VAL A 258 -13.48 -5.15 -5.20
C VAL A 258 -12.62 -6.40 -5.28
N GLN A 259 -12.38 -7.06 -4.14
CA GLN A 259 -11.45 -8.18 -4.02
C GLN A 259 -12.05 -9.43 -3.37
N GLY A 260 -13.31 -9.39 -2.96
CA GLY A 260 -14.03 -10.53 -2.41
C GLY A 260 -13.70 -10.84 -0.95
N ALA A 261 -13.80 -12.11 -0.58
CA ALA A 261 -13.56 -12.60 0.77
C ALA A 261 -12.17 -12.19 1.28
N ASN A 262 -12.11 -11.62 2.48
CA ASN A 262 -10.93 -10.97 3.04
C ASN A 262 -10.94 -11.03 4.57
N ASP A 263 -9.79 -10.76 5.18
CA ASP A 263 -9.61 -10.76 6.64
C ASP A 263 -9.69 -9.36 7.27
N GLY A 264 -10.06 -8.35 6.49
CA GLY A 264 -10.12 -6.94 6.88
C GLY A 264 -8.97 -6.13 6.30
N VAL A 265 -7.86 -6.77 5.91
CA VAL A 265 -6.71 -6.09 5.32
C VAL A 265 -6.27 -6.76 4.02
N ALA A 266 -6.17 -8.09 4.03
CA ALA A 266 -5.76 -8.92 2.93
C ALA A 266 -6.97 -9.71 2.38
N PRO A 267 -7.24 -9.61 1.07
CA PRO A 267 -8.13 -10.57 0.41
C PRO A 267 -7.53 -11.97 0.47
N TYR A 268 -8.35 -13.00 0.68
CA TYR A 268 -7.90 -14.39 0.74
C TYR A 268 -7.05 -14.76 -0.48
N ARG A 269 -7.52 -14.42 -1.70
CA ARG A 269 -6.77 -14.66 -2.94
C ARG A 269 -5.40 -13.98 -2.97
N SER A 270 -5.27 -12.82 -2.34
CA SER A 270 -4.00 -12.11 -2.27
C SER A 270 -3.00 -12.81 -1.37
N THR A 271 -3.47 -13.61 -0.42
CA THR A 271 -2.59 -14.41 0.43
C THR A 271 -1.96 -15.60 -0.25
N LEU A 272 -2.44 -15.97 -1.45
CA LEU A 272 -1.98 -17.16 -2.14
C LEU A 272 -0.65 -16.89 -2.86
N ARG A 273 0.45 -17.13 -2.16
CA ARG A 273 1.80 -17.13 -2.74
C ARG A 273 1.92 -18.23 -3.79
N PRO A 274 2.37 -17.95 -5.03
CA PRO A 274 2.51 -18.98 -6.06
C PRO A 274 3.40 -20.15 -5.64
N GLY A 275 2.91 -21.37 -5.88
CA GLY A 275 3.62 -22.63 -5.58
C GLY A 275 3.74 -23.01 -4.10
N ALA A 276 3.21 -22.19 -3.19
CA ALA A 276 3.24 -22.48 -1.75
C ALA A 276 2.18 -23.52 -1.34
N GLU A 277 2.36 -24.08 -0.14
CA GLU A 277 1.36 -24.95 0.51
C GLU A 277 0.29 -24.07 1.19
N TYR A 278 -0.99 -24.41 1.04
CA TYR A 278 -2.10 -23.64 1.60
C TYR A 278 -2.86 -24.42 2.67
N VAL A 279 -2.87 -23.92 3.91
CA VAL A 279 -3.54 -24.58 5.03
C VAL A 279 -5.06 -24.59 4.88
N PHE A 280 -5.61 -23.46 4.43
CA PHE A 280 -7.04 -23.26 4.26
C PHE A 280 -7.41 -23.09 2.81
N ARG A 281 -8.57 -23.61 2.41
CA ARG A 281 -9.16 -23.39 1.09
C ARG A 281 -10.04 -22.14 1.07
N LYS A 282 -10.35 -21.66 -0.14
CA LYS A 282 -11.38 -20.63 -0.32
C LYS A 282 -12.70 -21.13 0.28
N ASN A 283 -13.32 -20.31 1.14
CA ASN A 283 -14.55 -20.61 1.88
C ASN A 283 -14.43 -21.75 2.92
N ASP A 284 -13.22 -22.12 3.32
CA ASP A 284 -13.01 -23.04 4.44
C ASP A 284 -13.48 -22.38 5.74
N SER A 285 -14.38 -23.02 6.48
CA SER A 285 -14.88 -22.50 7.76
C SER A 285 -13.77 -22.31 8.80
N ARG A 286 -12.67 -23.04 8.66
CA ARG A 286 -11.47 -22.90 9.50
C ARG A 286 -10.67 -21.64 9.21
N ALA A 287 -10.95 -20.93 8.11
CA ALA A 287 -10.27 -19.70 7.71
C ALA A 287 -10.96 -18.41 8.20
N PHE A 288 -12.04 -18.54 8.99
CA PHE A 288 -12.85 -17.40 9.44
C PHE A 288 -12.22 -16.67 10.63
N PHE A 289 -11.05 -16.08 10.38
CA PHE A 289 -10.35 -15.17 11.27
C PHE A 289 -10.23 -13.80 10.62
N ASP A 290 -10.22 -12.74 11.43
CA ASP A 290 -9.77 -11.43 10.95
C ASP A 290 -8.23 -11.40 10.84
N HIS A 291 -7.70 -10.27 10.37
CA HIS A 291 -6.27 -10.10 10.11
C HIS A 291 -5.41 -10.19 11.39
N LEU A 292 -5.99 -9.89 12.56
CA LEU A 292 -5.31 -10.02 13.84
C LEU A 292 -5.43 -11.44 14.38
N ASP A 293 -6.59 -12.08 14.35
CA ASP A 293 -6.78 -13.41 14.93
C ASP A 293 -5.91 -14.47 14.24
N VAL A 294 -5.69 -14.39 12.92
CA VAL A 294 -4.78 -15.32 12.21
C VAL A 294 -3.33 -15.23 12.71
N SER A 295 -2.96 -14.15 13.39
CA SER A 295 -1.64 -13.94 13.98
C SER A 295 -1.53 -14.41 15.44
N LEU A 296 -2.63 -14.91 16.03
CA LEU A 296 -2.66 -15.38 17.41
C LEU A 296 -2.39 -16.88 17.46
N GLY A 297 -1.46 -17.29 18.32
CA GLY A 297 -1.06 -18.68 18.49
C GLY A 297 -2.24 -19.59 18.86
N LYS A 298 -3.23 -19.09 19.63
CA LYS A 298 -4.41 -19.85 20.02
C LYS A 298 -5.22 -20.37 18.82
N PHE A 299 -5.13 -19.67 17.68
CA PHE A 299 -5.82 -20.01 16.45
C PHE A 299 -4.89 -20.68 15.44
N SER A 300 -3.65 -20.20 15.29
CA SER A 300 -2.75 -20.63 14.23
C SER A 300 -1.75 -21.72 14.62
N TRP A 301 -1.33 -21.78 15.89
CA TRP A 301 -0.32 -22.76 16.34
C TRP A 301 -0.68 -24.23 16.07
N PRO A 302 -1.94 -24.69 16.27
CA PRO A 302 -2.30 -26.07 15.98
C PRO A 302 -1.99 -26.48 14.53
N TYR A 303 -2.23 -25.58 13.57
CA TYR A 303 -1.92 -25.81 12.16
C TYR A 303 -0.42 -25.73 11.90
N VAL A 304 0.26 -24.69 12.39
CA VAL A 304 1.71 -24.53 12.25
C VAL A 304 2.44 -25.78 12.76
N LYS A 305 2.13 -26.22 13.98
CA LYS A 305 2.72 -27.41 14.60
C LYS A 305 2.48 -28.66 13.75
N MET A 306 1.27 -28.85 13.24
CA MET A 306 0.93 -30.00 12.40
C MET A 306 1.80 -30.05 11.14
N TYR A 307 1.96 -28.94 10.43
CA TYR A 307 2.78 -28.88 9.21
C TYR A 307 4.27 -28.96 9.49
N MET A 308 4.75 -28.44 10.63
CA MET A 308 6.14 -28.63 11.06
C MET A 308 6.47 -30.10 11.36
N GLN A 309 5.52 -30.86 11.91
CA GLN A 309 5.71 -32.25 12.30
C GLN A 309 5.47 -33.23 11.14
N ASN A 310 4.56 -32.91 10.22
CA ASN A 310 4.11 -33.80 9.15
C ASN A 310 4.28 -33.17 7.76
N ARG A 311 5.54 -33.01 7.31
CA ARG A 311 5.88 -32.46 5.97
C ARG A 311 5.24 -33.21 4.80
N ALA A 312 4.82 -34.47 4.99
CA ALA A 312 4.18 -35.30 3.97
C ALA A 312 2.68 -35.00 3.76
N ALA A 313 2.07 -34.13 4.58
CA ALA A 313 0.73 -33.60 4.33
C ALA A 313 0.78 -32.48 3.27
N GLN A 314 1.37 -32.79 2.10
CA GLN A 314 1.26 -31.92 0.93
C GLN A 314 -0.19 -31.94 0.49
N SER A 315 -0.87 -30.80 0.56
CA SER A 315 -2.19 -30.71 -0.05
C SER A 315 -1.96 -30.59 -1.57
N ASN A 316 -2.47 -31.57 -2.33
CA ASN A 316 -2.55 -31.49 -3.79
C ASN A 316 -3.61 -30.43 -4.20
N VAL A 317 -3.49 -29.20 -3.71
CA VAL A 317 -4.43 -28.12 -3.99
C VAL A 317 -3.84 -27.29 -5.13
N LEU A 318 -4.20 -27.67 -6.34
CA LEU A 318 -4.07 -26.79 -7.49
C LEU A 318 -5.11 -25.67 -7.34
N VAL A 319 -4.67 -24.49 -6.91
CA VAL A 319 -5.51 -23.29 -7.03
C VAL A 319 -5.48 -22.86 -8.50
N SER A 320 -6.41 -23.37 -9.30
CA SER A 320 -6.66 -22.86 -10.65
C SER A 320 -7.73 -21.77 -10.61
N GLU A 321 -7.44 -20.62 -10.01
CA GLU A 321 -8.20 -19.42 -10.33
C GLU A 321 -7.46 -18.71 -11.47
N ASN A 322 -7.99 -18.88 -12.68
CA ASN A 322 -7.46 -18.26 -13.90
C ASN A 322 -7.84 -16.77 -13.91
N THR A 323 -7.27 -15.99 -12.99
CA THR A 323 -7.45 -14.53 -12.95
C THR A 323 -6.28 -13.87 -13.64
N ASN A 324 -6.53 -13.09 -14.69
CA ASN A 324 -5.51 -12.24 -15.30
C ASN A 324 -5.10 -11.15 -14.27
N PRO A 325 -3.90 -11.20 -13.67
CA PRO A 325 -3.51 -10.23 -12.63
C PRO A 325 -3.34 -8.83 -13.22
N TYR A 326 -3.13 -8.71 -14.54
CA TYR A 326 -3.00 -7.44 -15.25
C TYR A 326 -4.35 -6.79 -15.58
N LYS A 327 -5.47 -7.39 -15.17
CA LYS A 327 -6.82 -6.85 -15.38
C LYS A 327 -7.43 -6.39 -14.06
N THR A 328 -7.85 -5.13 -14.02
CA THR A 328 -8.64 -4.55 -12.92
C THR A 328 -10.04 -4.23 -13.45
N GLU A 329 -11.09 -4.63 -12.74
CA GLU A 329 -12.47 -4.35 -13.10
C GLU A 329 -13.15 -3.48 -12.05
N SER A 330 -14.06 -2.61 -12.48
CA SER A 330 -14.93 -1.82 -11.61
C SER A 330 -16.33 -1.74 -12.20
N ASP A 331 -17.32 -1.89 -11.32
CA ASP A 331 -18.73 -1.71 -11.60
C ASP A 331 -19.37 -0.61 -10.74
N TYR A 332 -18.52 0.27 -10.21
CA TYR A 332 -18.88 1.39 -9.36
C TYR A 332 -18.14 2.67 -9.78
N TYR A 333 -18.53 3.80 -9.20
CA TYR A 333 -17.76 5.04 -9.24
C TYR A 333 -17.63 5.63 -7.85
N ILE A 334 -16.68 6.55 -7.68
CA ILE A 334 -16.35 7.12 -6.37
C ILE A 334 -16.80 8.59 -6.33
N LEU A 335 -17.58 8.95 -5.31
CA LEU A 335 -17.91 10.33 -4.93
C LEU A 335 -17.20 10.68 -3.63
N TYR A 336 -16.93 11.97 -3.40
CA TYR A 336 -16.21 12.44 -2.21
C TYR A 336 -16.77 13.79 -1.78
N SER A 337 -16.75 14.06 -0.48
CA SER A 337 -17.30 15.28 0.12
C SER A 337 -16.64 16.56 -0.37
N ASP A 338 -15.37 16.47 -0.79
CA ASP A 338 -14.55 17.62 -1.14
C ASP A 338 -14.74 18.06 -2.61
N ASN A 339 -15.79 17.61 -3.30
CA ASN A 339 -16.18 18.13 -4.60
C ASN A 339 -17.68 18.34 -4.67
N GLU A 340 -18.08 19.60 -4.64
CA GLU A 340 -19.49 19.98 -4.68
C GLU A 340 -20.14 19.76 -6.06
N TYR A 341 -19.36 19.59 -7.13
CA TYR A 341 -19.92 19.29 -8.46
C TYR A 341 -20.46 17.87 -8.58
N ASP A 342 -20.06 16.99 -7.68
CA ASP A 342 -20.27 15.57 -7.84
C ASP A 342 -21.68 15.16 -7.42
N LYS A 343 -22.42 14.61 -8.39
CA LYS A 343 -23.79 14.11 -8.23
C LYS A 343 -23.83 12.62 -8.43
N VAL A 344 -24.80 11.99 -7.77
CA VAL A 344 -25.16 10.60 -8.03
C VAL A 344 -25.84 10.52 -9.38
N VAL A 345 -25.29 9.75 -10.31
CA VAL A 345 -25.84 9.56 -11.67
C VAL A 345 -26.09 8.09 -11.91
N PHE A 346 -27.34 7.75 -12.21
CA PHE A 346 -27.74 6.39 -12.51
C PHE A 346 -27.38 6.02 -13.94
N ASP A 347 -26.99 4.76 -14.11
CA ASP A 347 -26.88 4.07 -15.38
C ASP A 347 -28.22 4.14 -16.13
N LYS A 348 -28.18 4.22 -17.46
CA LYS A 348 -29.40 4.09 -18.27
C LYS A 348 -30.09 2.77 -17.92
N ASN A 349 -31.30 2.84 -17.38
CA ASN A 349 -32.13 1.74 -16.86
C ASN A 349 -31.79 1.20 -15.46
N SER A 350 -30.89 1.83 -14.71
CA SER A 350 -30.73 1.51 -13.29
C SER A 350 -31.91 2.08 -12.49
N SER A 351 -32.42 1.28 -11.55
CA SER A 351 -33.55 1.67 -10.69
C SER A 351 -33.12 2.12 -9.30
N PHE A 352 -31.94 1.70 -8.85
CA PHE A 352 -31.36 2.11 -7.58
C PHE A 352 -29.83 2.02 -7.60
N ALA A 353 -29.21 2.76 -6.69
CA ALA A 353 -27.80 2.65 -6.37
C ALA A 353 -27.60 2.36 -4.89
N ILE A 354 -26.49 1.70 -4.55
CA ILE A 354 -26.02 1.48 -3.19
C ILE A 354 -24.72 2.26 -3.03
N ALA A 355 -24.73 3.23 -2.12
CA ALA A 355 -23.55 3.96 -1.70
C ALA A 355 -22.94 3.28 -0.48
N ASN A 356 -21.74 2.72 -0.63
CA ASN A 356 -20.91 2.29 0.50
C ASN A 356 -19.95 3.42 0.85
N ILE A 357 -20.12 3.99 2.03
CA ILE A 357 -19.49 5.25 2.43
C ILE A 357 -18.49 4.99 3.55
N ILE A 358 -17.29 5.54 3.40
CA ILE A 358 -16.29 5.68 4.45
C ILE A 358 -16.29 7.14 4.89
N HIS A 359 -16.22 7.42 6.18
CA HIS A 359 -16.28 8.78 6.72
C HIS A 359 -15.38 8.99 7.96
N GLU A 360 -14.94 10.23 8.20
CA GLU A 360 -14.00 10.56 9.29
C GLU A 360 -14.63 10.49 10.68
N ASP A 361 -15.92 10.84 10.80
CA ASP A 361 -16.64 10.91 12.07
C ASP A 361 -17.57 9.70 12.22
N PRO A 362 -17.36 8.79 13.19
CA PRO A 362 -18.26 7.67 13.44
C PRO A 362 -19.73 8.06 13.66
N THR A 363 -20.01 9.31 14.01
CA THR A 363 -21.34 9.86 14.27
C THR A 363 -21.91 10.68 13.09
N ALA A 364 -21.23 10.65 11.94
CA ALA A 364 -21.60 11.41 10.75
C ALA A 364 -23.07 11.20 10.34
N THR A 365 -23.71 12.29 9.94
CA THR A 365 -25.06 12.29 9.38
C THR A 365 -25.01 12.48 7.87
N PHE A 366 -25.95 11.86 7.16
CA PHE A 366 -26.03 11.94 5.70
C PHE A 366 -27.41 12.44 5.26
N ASN A 367 -27.40 13.40 4.33
CA ASN A 367 -28.59 13.98 3.72
C ASN A 367 -28.51 13.88 2.20
N ILE A 368 -29.64 13.53 1.58
CA ILE A 368 -29.75 13.41 0.13
C ILE A 368 -30.68 14.52 -0.37
N PHE A 369 -30.23 15.26 -1.38
CA PHE A 369 -30.99 16.33 -2.00
C PHE A 369 -31.30 16.01 -3.45
N ASP A 370 -32.53 16.31 -3.89
CA ASP A 370 -32.91 16.26 -5.30
C ASP A 370 -32.32 17.42 -6.12
N GLN A 371 -32.66 17.48 -7.40
CA GLN A 371 -32.21 18.54 -8.31
C GLN A 371 -32.74 19.93 -7.93
N GLN A 372 -33.85 20.00 -7.19
CA GLN A 372 -34.48 21.22 -6.72
C GLN A 372 -33.96 21.64 -5.32
N GLY A 373 -33.04 20.86 -4.74
CA GLY A 373 -32.49 21.11 -3.41
C GLY A 373 -33.44 20.70 -2.27
N LYS A 374 -34.51 19.96 -2.55
CA LYS A 374 -35.37 19.39 -1.52
C LYS A 374 -34.66 18.20 -0.90
N ASN A 375 -34.65 18.16 0.43
CA ASN A 375 -34.13 17.02 1.17
C ASN A 375 -35.08 15.82 0.99
N LEU A 376 -34.59 14.75 0.36
CA LEU A 376 -35.32 13.53 0.08
C LEU A 376 -35.29 12.56 1.26
N THR A 377 -34.19 12.54 2.02
CA THR A 377 -33.99 11.61 3.14
C THR A 377 -32.88 12.13 4.05
N THR A 378 -33.13 12.09 5.37
CA THR A 378 -32.11 12.17 6.40
C THR A 378 -31.92 10.77 7.01
N THR A 379 -30.78 10.15 6.76
CA THR A 379 -30.44 8.89 7.42
C THR A 379 -29.56 9.21 8.63
N LYS A 380 -30.15 9.28 9.83
CA LYS A 380 -29.40 9.15 11.08
C LYS A 380 -29.21 7.66 11.33
N GLN A 381 -28.05 7.12 10.96
CA GLN A 381 -27.68 5.77 11.36
C GLN A 381 -26.79 5.86 12.59
N TYR A 382 -27.27 5.31 13.71
CA TYR A 382 -26.39 4.78 14.74
C TYR A 382 -25.72 3.55 14.14
N SER A 383 -24.67 3.76 13.34
CA SER A 383 -23.95 2.65 12.73
C SER A 383 -23.34 1.80 13.85
N GLU A 384 -23.61 0.49 13.85
CA GLU A 384 -22.88 -0.48 14.69
C GLU A 384 -21.39 -0.57 14.29
N LYS A 385 -21.00 0.07 13.18
CA LYS A 385 -19.66 0.04 12.59
C LYS A 385 -19.03 1.45 12.62
N PRO A 386 -17.90 1.66 13.30
CA PRO A 386 -17.23 2.96 13.29
C PRO A 386 -16.83 3.32 11.85
N ASN A 387 -17.04 4.58 11.45
CA ASN A 387 -16.52 5.19 10.21
C ASN A 387 -17.02 4.61 8.88
N ALA A 388 -18.12 3.84 8.87
CA ALA A 388 -18.71 3.32 7.63
C ALA A 388 -20.24 3.37 7.64
N THR A 389 -20.85 3.63 6.47
CA THR A 389 -22.30 3.69 6.30
C THR A 389 -22.71 3.20 4.91
N THR A 390 -23.80 2.45 4.82
CA THR A 390 -24.40 2.06 3.53
C THR A 390 -25.73 2.77 3.35
N ILE A 391 -25.93 3.39 2.20
CA ILE A 391 -27.16 4.12 1.86
C ILE A 391 -27.69 3.61 0.52
N THR A 392 -28.98 3.29 0.47
CA THR A 392 -29.68 3.00 -0.78
C THR A 392 -30.25 4.30 -1.36
N LEU A 393 -30.01 4.52 -2.64
CA LEU A 393 -30.42 5.69 -3.40
C LEU A 393 -31.43 5.24 -4.46
N THR A 394 -32.59 5.89 -4.54
CA THR A 394 -33.67 5.56 -5.49
C THR A 394 -33.93 6.66 -6.50
N GLU A 395 -33.28 7.81 -6.37
CA GLU A 395 -33.44 8.96 -7.25
C GLU A 395 -32.13 9.33 -7.94
N ASN A 396 -32.21 9.57 -9.25
CA ASN A 396 -31.09 9.96 -10.10
C ASN A 396 -30.78 11.46 -9.97
N ASN A 397 -29.53 11.85 -10.20
CA ASN A 397 -29.03 13.22 -10.21
C ASN A 397 -29.24 13.93 -8.86
N THR A 398 -29.03 13.16 -7.79
CA THR A 398 -29.12 13.61 -6.39
C THR A 398 -27.74 14.02 -5.86
N THR A 399 -27.74 14.87 -4.84
CA THR A 399 -26.53 15.31 -4.13
C THR A 399 -26.49 14.64 -2.76
N LEU A 400 -25.37 13.99 -2.44
CA LEU A 400 -25.12 13.39 -1.12
C LEU A 400 -24.26 14.37 -0.31
N LYS A 401 -24.73 14.78 0.87
CA LYS A 401 -23.99 15.66 1.81
C LYS A 401 -23.88 15.02 3.19
N SER A 402 -22.81 15.39 3.89
CA SER A 402 -22.56 15.00 5.28
C SER A 402 -21.94 16.15 6.06
N ASP A 403 -22.07 16.10 7.38
CA ASP A 403 -21.32 16.90 8.34
C ASP A 403 -19.88 16.39 8.56
N SER A 404 -19.52 15.25 7.97
CA SER A 404 -18.19 14.67 7.99
C SER A 404 -17.61 14.53 6.58
N ARG A 405 -16.28 14.54 6.49
CA ARG A 405 -15.59 14.19 5.25
C ARG A 405 -15.87 12.73 4.91
N PHE A 406 -16.20 12.45 3.65
CA PHE A 406 -16.54 11.09 3.22
C PHE A 406 -16.08 10.75 1.81
N ALA A 407 -16.02 9.44 1.54
CA ALA A 407 -15.90 8.86 0.20
C ALA A 407 -16.95 7.77 0.02
N ALA A 408 -17.74 7.88 -1.03
CA ALA A 408 -18.85 6.98 -1.34
C ALA A 408 -18.57 6.17 -2.61
N PHE A 409 -18.55 4.86 -2.48
CA PHE A 409 -18.46 3.89 -3.57
C PHE A 409 -19.88 3.57 -4.03
N ILE A 410 -20.27 4.12 -5.18
CA ILE A 410 -21.63 4.02 -5.71
C ILE A 410 -21.71 2.85 -6.70
N LYS A 411 -22.46 1.82 -6.33
CA LYS A 411 -22.72 0.63 -7.15
C LYS A 411 -24.19 0.57 -7.54
N GLN A 412 -24.48 0.03 -8.71
CA GLN A 412 -25.84 0.03 -9.28
C GLN A 412 -26.28 -1.37 -9.69
N ASP A 413 -27.60 -1.56 -9.82
CA ASP A 413 -28.24 -2.84 -10.20
C ASP A 413 -27.97 -3.26 -11.65
N ASN A 414 -27.91 -2.28 -12.55
CA ASN A 414 -27.47 -2.44 -13.92
C ASN A 414 -26.06 -1.89 -14.04
N SER A 415 -25.05 -2.74 -14.34
CA SER A 415 -23.67 -2.28 -14.33
C SER A 415 -22.96 -2.48 -15.65
N ILE A 416 -22.78 -1.37 -16.37
CA ILE A 416 -21.61 -1.24 -17.26
C ILE A 416 -20.37 -1.51 -16.40
N LYS A 417 -19.51 -2.42 -16.82
CA LYS A 417 -18.23 -2.67 -16.18
C LYS A 417 -17.16 -1.92 -16.94
N MET A 418 -16.27 -1.29 -16.20
CA MET A 418 -15.05 -0.69 -16.71
C MET A 418 -13.89 -1.62 -16.39
N THR A 419 -13.05 -1.89 -17.38
CA THR A 419 -11.84 -2.67 -17.25
C THR A 419 -10.63 -1.78 -17.49
N LEU A 420 -9.58 -1.95 -16.69
CA LEU A 420 -8.23 -1.51 -16.99
C LEU A 420 -7.36 -2.76 -17.16
N GLU A 421 -6.79 -2.93 -18.35
CA GLU A 421 -5.83 -3.98 -18.67
C GLU A 421 -4.46 -3.38 -18.96
N LEU A 422 -3.42 -4.03 -18.45
CA LEU A 422 -2.04 -3.63 -18.70
C LEU A 422 -1.37 -4.64 -19.64
N GLN A 423 -0.69 -4.13 -20.65
CA GLN A 423 0.22 -4.92 -21.47
C GLN A 423 1.62 -4.87 -20.83
N PRO A 424 2.13 -5.98 -20.28
CA PRO A 424 3.41 -5.97 -19.56
C PRO A 424 4.58 -5.61 -20.49
N ALA A 425 5.31 -4.56 -20.12
CA ALA A 425 6.53 -4.08 -20.77
C ALA A 425 7.24 -3.13 -19.78
N GLU A 426 8.49 -2.73 -20.08
CA GLU A 426 9.17 -1.68 -19.30
C GLU A 426 8.37 -0.36 -19.31
N HIS A 427 7.73 -0.05 -20.44
CA HIS A 427 6.74 1.03 -20.54
C HIS A 427 5.39 0.42 -20.94
N PRO A 428 4.54 0.07 -19.96
CA PRO A 428 3.30 -0.66 -20.23
C PRO A 428 2.29 0.20 -21.00
N ILE A 429 1.54 -0.43 -21.90
CA ILE A 429 0.38 0.19 -22.54
C ILE A 429 -0.85 -0.12 -21.67
N LEU A 430 -1.59 0.93 -21.30
CA LEU A 430 -2.82 0.79 -20.53
C LEU A 430 -4.00 0.79 -21.50
N LYS A 431 -4.82 -0.25 -21.45
CA LYS A 431 -6.05 -0.38 -22.22
C LYS A 431 -7.26 -0.29 -21.28
N VAL A 432 -8.25 0.49 -21.67
CA VAL A 432 -9.51 0.63 -20.96
C VAL A 432 -10.67 0.23 -21.85
N ASP A 433 -11.51 -0.66 -21.33
CA ASP A 433 -12.68 -1.19 -22.02
C ASP A 433 -13.93 -1.09 -21.17
N PHE A 434 -15.08 -1.09 -21.84
CA PHE A 434 -16.40 -1.09 -21.22
C PHE A 434 -17.21 -2.27 -21.72
N SER A 435 -17.87 -2.99 -20.82
CA SER A 435 -18.74 -4.10 -21.17
C SER A 435 -20.03 -4.01 -20.38
N ALA A 436 -21.19 -4.18 -21.02
CA ALA A 436 -22.46 -4.21 -20.30
C ALA A 436 -22.72 -5.58 -19.64
N GLY A 437 -23.20 -5.58 -18.40
CA GLY A 437 -23.50 -6.80 -17.65
C GLY A 437 -24.72 -7.60 -18.12
N ALA A 438 -25.59 -7.02 -18.96
CA ALA A 438 -26.80 -7.67 -19.49
C ALA A 438 -26.91 -7.55 -21.02
N LYS A 439 -27.50 -8.57 -21.66
CA LYS A 439 -27.54 -8.81 -23.13
C LYS A 439 -28.13 -7.69 -24.01
N ASN A 440 -28.63 -6.57 -23.47
CA ASN A 440 -29.38 -5.54 -24.21
C ASN A 440 -28.92 -4.10 -23.95
N LEU A 441 -27.66 -3.89 -23.56
CA LEU A 441 -27.12 -2.54 -23.32
C LEU A 441 -25.96 -2.29 -24.27
N GLU A 442 -26.21 -1.46 -25.28
CA GLU A 442 -25.16 -0.89 -26.09
C GLU A 442 -24.29 0.02 -25.23
N THR A 443 -22.97 -0.18 -25.29
CA THR A 443 -22.00 0.77 -24.74
C THR A 443 -22.16 2.10 -25.47
N PRO A 444 -22.28 3.24 -24.75
CA PRO A 444 -22.50 4.54 -25.37
C PRO A 444 -21.39 4.92 -26.37
N GLU A 445 -21.75 5.61 -27.45
CA GLU A 445 -20.79 6.00 -28.49
C GLU A 445 -19.78 7.06 -28.02
N SER A 446 -20.17 7.91 -27.06
CA SER A 446 -19.38 9.05 -26.56
C SER A 446 -18.94 8.85 -25.10
N ILE A 447 -17.95 7.98 -24.88
CA ILE A 447 -17.31 7.80 -23.57
C ILE A 447 -16.01 8.61 -23.55
N GLU A 448 -15.81 9.36 -22.48
CA GLU A 448 -14.55 10.02 -22.20
C GLU A 448 -13.83 9.28 -21.08
N VAL A 449 -12.55 8.97 -21.28
CA VAL A 449 -11.72 8.26 -20.32
C VAL A 449 -10.53 9.12 -19.94
N ARG A 450 -10.45 9.45 -18.65
CA ARG A 450 -9.48 10.38 -18.07
C ARG A 450 -8.87 9.77 -16.82
N GLY A 451 -7.65 10.13 -16.49
CA GLY A 451 -6.97 9.67 -15.30
C GLY A 451 -6.20 10.77 -14.60
N ILE A 452 -6.06 10.63 -13.29
CA ILE A 452 -5.07 11.34 -12.50
C ILE A 452 -3.94 10.38 -12.18
N LEU A 453 -2.76 10.67 -12.71
CA LEU A 453 -1.54 9.90 -12.53
C LEU A 453 -0.68 10.54 -11.44
N THR A 454 -0.06 9.75 -10.56
CA THR A 454 0.89 10.25 -9.56
C THR A 454 2.03 9.26 -9.40
N LYS A 455 3.28 9.70 -9.59
CA LYS A 455 4.45 8.89 -9.25
C LYS A 455 4.62 8.85 -7.74
N THR A 456 4.51 7.66 -7.17
CA THR A 456 4.46 7.47 -5.71
C THR A 456 5.74 6.88 -5.15
N ALA A 457 6.58 6.27 -5.98
CA ALA A 457 7.88 5.75 -5.57
C ALA A 457 8.83 5.49 -6.74
N THR A 458 10.09 5.26 -6.42
CA THR A 458 11.04 4.56 -7.29
C THR A 458 10.73 3.05 -7.34
N ILE A 459 11.36 2.32 -8.27
CA ILE A 459 11.15 0.86 -8.42
C ILE A 459 11.52 0.08 -7.14
N ASN A 460 12.56 0.48 -6.41
CA ASN A 460 12.91 -0.12 -5.10
C ASN A 460 11.93 0.24 -3.97
N GLY A 461 10.82 0.92 -4.26
CA GLY A 461 9.77 1.24 -3.29
C GLY A 461 10.10 2.44 -2.39
N THR A 462 11.16 3.19 -2.68
CA THR A 462 11.45 4.45 -1.98
C THR A 462 10.35 5.46 -2.30
N SER A 463 9.62 5.89 -1.27
CA SER A 463 8.45 6.75 -1.45
C SER A 463 8.84 8.12 -2.00
N LEU A 464 8.06 8.59 -2.97
CA LEU A 464 8.15 9.90 -3.59
C LEU A 464 6.82 10.65 -3.37
N ARG A 465 6.84 11.97 -3.51
CA ARG A 465 5.63 12.80 -3.51
C ARG A 465 5.68 13.75 -4.69
N GLU A 466 5.41 13.21 -5.87
CA GLU A 466 5.27 14.03 -7.07
C GLU A 466 3.87 14.60 -7.21
N ILE A 467 3.75 15.65 -8.02
CA ILE A 467 2.49 16.35 -8.26
C ILE A 467 1.63 15.52 -9.22
N PRO A 468 0.31 15.39 -8.97
CA PRO A 468 -0.56 14.65 -9.87
C PRO A 468 -0.61 15.24 -11.28
N GLN A 469 -0.61 14.40 -12.31
CA GLN A 469 -0.75 14.77 -13.71
C GLN A 469 -2.10 14.29 -14.25
N VAL A 470 -2.75 15.12 -15.08
CA VAL A 470 -3.99 14.76 -15.75
C VAL A 470 -3.64 14.09 -17.07
N VAL A 471 -4.17 12.88 -17.30
CA VAL A 471 -3.98 12.11 -18.53
C VAL A 471 -5.33 11.81 -19.18
N SER A 472 -5.36 11.75 -20.51
CA SER A 472 -6.53 11.36 -21.29
C SER A 472 -6.20 10.13 -22.12
N PHE A 473 -7.14 9.19 -22.20
CA PHE A 473 -6.96 7.98 -23.01
C PHE A 473 -7.51 8.22 -24.41
N GLN A 474 -6.76 7.78 -25.41
CA GLN A 474 -7.12 7.93 -26.81
C GLN A 474 -8.03 6.77 -27.24
N LYS A 475 -9.21 7.10 -27.78
CA LYS A 475 -10.13 6.10 -28.37
C LYS A 475 -9.51 5.49 -29.62
N LYS A 476 -9.51 4.16 -29.70
CA LYS A 476 -9.22 3.35 -30.89
C LYS A 476 -10.40 2.41 -31.17
N GLU A 477 -10.31 1.59 -32.21
CA GLU A 477 -11.41 0.69 -32.62
C GLU A 477 -11.86 -0.27 -31.53
N ASP A 478 -10.94 -0.75 -30.69
CA ASP A 478 -11.18 -1.83 -29.73
C ASP A 478 -11.03 -1.42 -28.26
N GLY A 479 -10.95 -0.12 -27.96
CA GLY A 479 -10.81 0.39 -26.58
C GLY A 479 -10.19 1.79 -26.48
N TYR A 480 -9.84 2.18 -25.25
CA TYR A 480 -9.18 3.46 -24.95
C TYR A 480 -7.76 3.22 -24.44
N TYR A 481 -6.78 3.96 -24.93
CA TYR A 481 -5.37 3.66 -24.72
C TYR A 481 -4.58 4.84 -24.14
N LEU A 482 -3.67 4.54 -23.21
CA LEU A 482 -2.64 5.45 -22.74
C LEU A 482 -1.26 4.81 -22.93
N ASN A 483 -0.36 5.55 -23.57
CA ASN A 483 1.03 5.16 -23.76
C ASN A 483 1.90 5.82 -22.66
N THR A 484 2.78 5.04 -22.06
CA THR A 484 3.64 5.43 -20.92
C THR A 484 5.10 5.68 -21.30
N GLN A 485 5.44 5.67 -22.60
CA GLN A 485 6.81 5.84 -23.10
C GLN A 485 7.48 7.16 -22.68
N ASN A 486 6.69 8.20 -22.37
CA ASN A 486 7.21 9.51 -21.94
C ASN A 486 7.26 9.65 -20.41
N LEU A 487 6.94 8.60 -19.66
CA LEU A 487 7.02 8.61 -18.20
C LEU A 487 8.39 8.13 -17.75
N ASP A 488 8.94 8.77 -16.73
CA ASP A 488 10.18 8.34 -16.09
C ASP A 488 9.99 7.03 -15.32
N ASP A 489 11.07 6.28 -15.11
CA ASP A 489 11.08 5.06 -14.31
C ASP A 489 10.52 5.30 -12.90
N GLY A 490 9.63 4.41 -12.47
CA GLY A 490 9.04 4.44 -11.13
C GLY A 490 7.69 3.75 -11.03
N VAL A 491 7.10 3.92 -9.86
CA VAL A 491 5.82 3.33 -9.48
C VAL A 491 4.76 4.41 -9.53
N TYR A 492 3.68 4.16 -10.27
CA TYR A 492 2.61 5.12 -10.53
C TYR A 492 1.28 4.63 -9.98
N ASN A 493 0.59 5.49 -9.23
CA ASN A 493 -0.83 5.36 -8.93
C ASN A 493 -1.65 6.04 -10.03
N ILE A 494 -2.78 5.44 -10.40
CA ILE A 494 -3.75 6.05 -11.30
C ILE A 494 -5.16 5.98 -10.70
N PHE A 495 -5.82 7.14 -10.63
CA PHE A 495 -7.26 7.26 -10.44
C PHE A 495 -7.93 7.51 -11.78
N LEU A 496 -8.55 6.49 -12.33
CA LEU A 496 -9.09 6.45 -13.67
C LEU A 496 -10.61 6.61 -13.62
N ASN A 497 -11.15 7.46 -14.49
CA ASN A 497 -12.58 7.73 -14.60
C ASN A 497 -13.04 7.58 -16.05
N GLY A 498 -14.14 6.84 -16.23
CA GLY A 498 -14.87 6.74 -17.48
C GLY A 498 -16.26 7.35 -17.31
N GLU A 499 -16.62 8.31 -18.16
CA GLU A 499 -17.94 8.92 -18.13
C GLU A 499 -18.58 8.99 -19.52
N SER A 500 -19.89 8.74 -19.58
CA SER A 500 -20.74 9.10 -20.70
C SER A 500 -21.79 10.05 -20.18
N LYS A 501 -21.84 11.28 -20.73
CA LYS A 501 -22.71 12.35 -20.26
C LYS A 501 -24.16 11.88 -20.14
N GLY A 502 -24.72 11.97 -18.93
CA GLY A 502 -26.10 11.60 -18.63
C GLY A 502 -26.42 10.10 -18.73
N ASN A 503 -25.40 9.24 -18.84
CA ASN A 503 -25.58 7.80 -18.99
C ASN A 503 -24.89 7.01 -17.88
N PHE A 504 -23.57 7.13 -17.69
CA PHE A 504 -22.88 6.40 -16.62
C PHE A 504 -21.59 7.11 -16.18
N LYS A 505 -21.14 6.75 -14.97
CA LYS A 505 -19.80 7.04 -14.43
C LYS A 505 -19.16 5.77 -13.91
N ARG A 506 -17.87 5.57 -14.13
CA ARG A 506 -17.07 4.49 -13.53
C ARG A 506 -15.71 4.99 -13.07
N SER A 507 -15.22 4.40 -11.99
CA SER A 507 -13.92 4.76 -11.42
C SER A 507 -13.09 3.51 -11.12
N ILE A 508 -11.78 3.58 -11.33
CA ILE A 508 -10.79 2.57 -10.93
C ILE A 508 -9.67 3.29 -10.18
N ILE A 509 -9.29 2.78 -9.00
CA ILE A 509 -8.02 3.13 -8.35
C ILE A 509 -7.05 1.97 -8.60
N SER A 510 -5.96 2.21 -9.32
CA SER A 510 -4.97 1.17 -9.61
C SER A 510 -3.58 1.81 -9.76
N GLY A 511 -2.69 1.12 -10.46
CA GLY A 511 -1.35 1.61 -10.74
C GLY A 511 -0.58 0.66 -11.65
N PHE A 512 0.65 1.06 -11.92
CA PHE A 512 1.59 0.35 -12.77
C PHE A 512 3.03 0.75 -12.44
N VAL A 513 3.98 -0.01 -12.97
CA VAL A 513 5.41 0.30 -12.88
C VAL A 513 5.95 0.60 -14.28
N VAL A 514 6.83 1.60 -14.35
CA VAL A 514 7.61 1.97 -15.54
C VAL A 514 9.09 1.74 -15.22
N GLY A 515 9.81 1.17 -16.18
CA GLY A 515 11.26 0.93 -16.11
C GLY A 515 11.64 -0.53 -15.91
N ASN A 516 12.95 -0.78 -15.92
CA ASN A 516 13.51 -2.11 -15.76
C ASN A 516 13.56 -2.51 -14.28
N ILE A 517 12.82 -3.56 -13.91
CA ILE A 517 12.72 -3.98 -12.49
C ILE A 517 14.03 -4.49 -11.90
N ASN A 518 14.89 -5.13 -12.70
CA ASN A 518 16.14 -5.70 -12.19
C ASN A 518 17.16 -4.60 -11.92
N GLU A 519 17.27 -3.64 -12.83
CA GLU A 519 18.12 -2.46 -12.64
C GLU A 519 17.62 -1.60 -11.49
N GLY A 520 16.31 -1.35 -11.43
CA GLY A 520 15.70 -0.52 -10.39
C GLY A 520 15.78 -1.11 -8.97
N LEU A 521 15.92 -2.43 -8.84
CA LEU A 521 16.15 -3.11 -7.55
C LEU A 521 17.65 -3.24 -7.21
N ALA A 522 18.54 -3.23 -8.19
CA ALA A 522 19.99 -3.31 -7.97
C ALA A 522 20.61 -1.99 -7.50
N THR A 523 20.01 -0.85 -7.85
CA THR A 523 20.44 0.46 -7.36
C THR A 523 20.22 0.58 -5.85
N THR A 524 21.31 0.55 -5.09
CA THR A 524 21.32 0.97 -3.68
C THR A 524 20.92 2.43 -3.64
N ALA A 525 19.98 2.79 -2.76
CA ALA A 525 19.51 4.17 -2.63
C ALA A 525 20.65 5.11 -2.22
N THR A 526 21.43 5.60 -3.18
CA THR A 526 21.96 6.95 -3.05
C THR A 526 20.74 7.84 -2.99
N GLN A 527 20.57 8.55 -1.88
CA GLN A 527 19.68 9.70 -1.80
C GLN A 527 20.17 10.73 -2.81
N GLU A 528 19.93 10.51 -4.09
CA GLU A 528 19.89 11.60 -5.02
C GLU A 528 18.68 12.43 -4.61
N ASN A 529 18.97 13.53 -3.92
CA ASN A 529 18.18 14.73 -4.03
C ASN A 529 18.14 15.09 -5.52
N LEU A 530 17.31 14.41 -6.29
CA LEU A 530 16.78 14.92 -7.54
C LEU A 530 15.84 16.05 -7.15
N ALA A 531 16.44 17.17 -6.74
CA ALA A 531 15.83 18.46 -6.87
C ALA A 531 15.62 18.64 -8.38
N SER A 532 14.47 18.19 -8.88
CA SER A 532 14.07 18.51 -10.23
C SER A 532 14.06 20.04 -10.29
N THR A 533 14.91 20.58 -11.16
CA THR A 533 14.91 21.99 -11.57
C THR A 533 13.68 22.28 -12.44
N THR A 534 12.53 21.77 -12.02
CA THR A 534 11.24 22.06 -12.60
C THR A 534 10.78 23.39 -12.05
N THR A 535 10.57 24.34 -12.96
CA THR A 535 9.69 25.49 -12.79
C THR A 535 8.54 25.14 -11.84
N SER A 536 8.53 25.74 -10.67
CA SER A 536 7.50 25.54 -9.67
C SER A 536 6.41 26.60 -9.86
N ILE A 537 5.21 26.13 -10.20
CA ILE A 537 4.00 26.93 -10.13
C ILE A 537 3.36 26.76 -8.75
N ASN A 538 2.77 27.82 -8.20
CA ASN A 538 1.97 27.73 -6.98
C ASN A 538 0.80 28.72 -7.01
N ILE A 539 -0.25 28.43 -6.24
CA ILE A 539 -1.36 29.36 -5.99
C ILE A 539 -1.30 29.81 -4.54
N THR A 540 -1.39 31.12 -4.31
CA THR A 540 -1.40 31.73 -2.97
C THR A 540 -2.68 32.56 -2.79
N PRO A 541 -3.48 32.31 -1.73
CA PRO A 541 -3.42 31.14 -0.84
C PRO A 541 -3.82 29.85 -1.59
N ASN A 542 -3.36 28.70 -1.10
CA ASN A 542 -3.76 27.40 -1.67
C ASN A 542 -5.26 27.12 -1.42
N ALA A 543 -5.77 27.57 -0.26
CA ALA A 543 -7.18 27.62 0.07
C ALA A 543 -7.80 28.93 -0.47
N VAL A 544 -8.28 28.89 -1.70
CA VAL A 544 -8.83 30.02 -2.43
C VAL A 544 -10.26 30.30 -1.96
N LYS A 545 -10.47 31.47 -1.37
CA LYS A 545 -11.80 32.01 -1.04
C LYS A 545 -12.26 32.96 -2.12
N ASP A 546 -11.78 34.20 -2.00
CA ASP A 546 -12.15 35.32 -2.86
C ASP A 546 -10.98 35.84 -3.70
N PHE A 547 -9.74 35.52 -3.31
CA PHE A 547 -8.53 35.96 -3.98
C PHE A 547 -7.56 34.80 -4.22
N ALA A 548 -6.87 34.85 -5.35
CA ALA A 548 -5.87 33.87 -5.74
C ALA A 548 -4.81 34.47 -6.67
N THR A 549 -3.55 34.23 -6.31
CA THR A 549 -2.41 34.62 -7.14
C THR A 549 -1.66 33.37 -7.61
N LEU A 550 -1.51 33.19 -8.92
CA LEU A 550 -0.64 32.19 -9.52
C LEU A 550 0.79 32.75 -9.62
N ASN A 551 1.74 32.13 -8.92
CA ASN A 551 3.15 32.47 -9.05
C ASN A 551 3.89 31.40 -9.86
N ILE A 552 4.84 31.87 -10.67
CA ILE A 552 5.65 31.04 -11.57
C ILE A 552 7.11 31.37 -11.28
N SER A 553 7.89 30.36 -10.87
CA SER A 553 9.26 30.60 -10.38
C SER A 553 10.34 30.70 -11.47
N SER A 554 10.05 30.32 -12.71
CA SER A 554 10.99 30.43 -13.84
C SER A 554 10.44 31.31 -14.97
N ASP A 555 11.35 31.80 -15.81
CA ASP A 555 10.99 32.57 -16.98
C ASP A 555 10.42 31.64 -18.06
N ILE A 556 9.12 31.79 -18.34
CA ILE A 556 8.47 31.05 -19.41
C ILE A 556 8.65 31.80 -20.72
N ASN A 557 9.33 31.21 -21.70
CA ASN A 557 9.52 31.77 -23.06
C ASN A 557 8.27 31.59 -23.95
N LYS A 558 7.08 31.90 -23.43
CA LYS A 558 5.83 31.93 -24.20
C LYS A 558 5.05 33.20 -23.88
N ASP A 559 4.63 33.92 -24.92
CA ASP A 559 3.87 35.18 -24.80
C ASP A 559 2.45 34.98 -24.21
N GLN A 560 1.90 33.77 -24.37
CA GLN A 560 0.63 33.36 -23.80
C GLN A 560 0.81 32.08 -22.99
N LEU A 561 0.20 32.06 -21.80
CA LEU A 561 0.15 30.91 -20.92
C LEU A 561 -1.26 30.35 -20.91
N GLN A 562 -1.45 29.14 -21.42
CA GLN A 562 -2.71 28.42 -21.34
C GLN A 562 -2.83 27.80 -19.95
N VAL A 563 -3.89 28.17 -19.23
CA VAL A 563 -4.26 27.58 -17.95
C VAL A 563 -5.50 26.72 -18.14
N ASN A 564 -5.42 25.48 -17.69
CA ASN A 564 -6.54 24.54 -17.64
C ASN A 564 -6.81 24.17 -16.18
N ILE A 565 -8.07 24.16 -15.77
CA ILE A 565 -8.49 23.72 -14.44
C ILE A 565 -9.26 22.42 -14.59
N TYR A 566 -8.81 21.41 -13.86
CA TYR A 566 -9.44 20.09 -13.81
C TYR A 566 -9.96 19.83 -12.40
N ASP A 567 -11.08 19.13 -12.31
CA ASP A 567 -11.44 18.47 -11.06
C ASP A 567 -10.53 17.24 -10.84
N ILE A 568 -10.67 16.61 -9.68
CA ILE A 568 -9.85 15.45 -9.33
C ILE A 568 -10.26 14.14 -10.03
N THR A 569 -11.31 14.16 -10.85
CA THR A 569 -11.62 13.06 -11.77
C THR A 569 -10.84 13.19 -13.09
N GLY A 570 -10.15 14.32 -13.28
CA GLY A 570 -9.45 14.69 -14.50
C GLY A 570 -10.36 15.41 -15.50
N LYS A 571 -11.58 15.78 -15.12
CA LYS A 571 -12.51 16.49 -15.99
C LYS A 571 -12.16 17.97 -16.01
N LYS A 572 -12.06 18.53 -17.22
CA LYS A 572 -11.79 19.95 -17.42
C LYS A 572 -13.02 20.79 -17.03
N ILE A 573 -12.86 21.66 -16.03
CA ILE A 573 -13.91 22.53 -15.49
C ILE A 573 -13.79 23.95 -16.04
N ASN A 574 -12.57 24.46 -16.22
CA ASN A 574 -12.35 25.80 -16.74
C ASN A 574 -11.06 25.87 -17.58
N ALA A 575 -10.95 26.88 -18.43
CA ALA A 575 -9.72 27.25 -19.13
C ALA A 575 -9.67 28.74 -19.44
N PHE A 576 -8.47 29.31 -19.33
CA PHE A 576 -8.24 30.71 -19.61
C PHE A 576 -6.78 30.94 -20.03
N GLU A 577 -6.51 32.09 -20.63
CA GLU A 577 -5.18 32.49 -21.06
C GLU A 577 -4.66 33.65 -20.20
N LEU A 578 -3.37 33.62 -19.90
CA LEU A 578 -2.65 34.72 -19.27
C LEU A 578 -1.64 35.29 -20.26
N LYS A 579 -1.61 36.62 -20.39
CA LYS A 579 -0.57 37.30 -21.18
C LYS A 579 0.71 37.37 -20.36
N ASN A 580 1.79 36.80 -20.88
CA ASN A 580 3.08 36.79 -20.21
C ASN A 580 3.85 38.08 -20.52
N ASN A 581 3.71 39.08 -19.65
CA ASN A 581 4.44 40.35 -19.75
C ASN A 581 5.71 40.37 -18.89
N GLN A 582 6.45 39.24 -18.81
CA GLN A 582 7.55 39.02 -17.86
C GLN A 582 7.14 39.10 -16.38
N GLN A 583 5.83 39.01 -16.11
CA GLN A 583 5.31 38.93 -14.75
C GLN A 583 5.44 37.49 -14.23
N ARG A 584 5.91 37.34 -12.99
CA ARG A 584 6.01 36.04 -12.31
C ARG A 584 4.81 35.74 -11.40
N SER A 585 3.84 36.64 -11.38
CA SER A 585 2.71 36.63 -10.46
C SER A 585 1.48 37.16 -11.18
N PHE A 586 0.40 36.38 -11.19
CA PHE A 586 -0.83 36.67 -11.93
C PHE A 586 -2.01 36.58 -10.97
N ASP A 587 -2.83 37.63 -10.91
CA ASP A 587 -4.13 37.58 -10.24
C ASP A 587 -5.08 36.74 -11.11
N ILE A 588 -5.54 35.62 -10.54
CA ILE A 588 -6.47 34.69 -11.19
C ILE A 588 -7.80 34.58 -10.42
N SER A 589 -8.07 35.52 -9.51
CA SER A 589 -9.23 35.49 -8.61
C SER A 589 -10.55 35.41 -9.37
N ASN A 590 -10.72 36.26 -10.39
CA ASN A 590 -11.94 36.31 -11.21
C ASN A 590 -12.15 35.03 -12.03
N GLN A 591 -11.06 34.39 -12.45
CA GLN A 591 -11.10 33.15 -13.22
C GLN A 591 -11.45 31.94 -12.35
N LEU A 592 -11.13 31.99 -11.05
CA LEU A 592 -11.45 30.94 -10.09
C LEU A 592 -12.77 31.19 -9.34
N ALA A 593 -13.31 32.41 -9.34
CA ALA A 593 -14.56 32.76 -8.66
C ALA A 593 -15.79 31.89 -9.04
N PRO A 594 -15.96 31.42 -10.30
CA PRO A 594 -17.09 30.57 -10.67
C PRO A 594 -16.98 29.12 -10.18
N LEU A 595 -15.83 28.71 -9.64
CA LEU A 595 -15.63 27.35 -9.16
C LEU A 595 -16.41 27.11 -7.86
N ALA A 596 -17.10 25.98 -7.78
CA ALA A 596 -17.71 25.51 -6.54
C ALA A 596 -16.64 25.05 -5.53
N GLY A 597 -17.03 24.83 -4.28
CA GLY A 597 -16.13 24.31 -3.26
C GLY A 597 -15.53 22.96 -3.68
N GLY A 598 -14.21 22.83 -3.59
CA GLY A 598 -13.56 21.54 -3.78
C GLY A 598 -12.09 21.57 -4.15
N ILE A 599 -11.56 20.41 -4.51
CA ILE A 599 -10.15 20.21 -4.86
C ILE A 599 -9.98 20.22 -6.38
N TYR A 600 -8.96 20.94 -6.86
CA TYR A 600 -8.70 21.10 -8.29
C TYR A 600 -7.22 20.91 -8.62
N ILE A 601 -6.97 20.58 -9.89
CA ILE A 601 -5.65 20.54 -10.50
C ILE A 601 -5.59 21.63 -11.56
N LEU A 602 -4.73 22.61 -11.34
CA LEU A 602 -4.35 23.59 -12.35
C LEU A 602 -3.25 22.97 -13.21
N GLN A 603 -3.35 23.09 -14.53
CA GLN A 603 -2.31 22.74 -15.48
C GLN A 603 -1.92 23.97 -16.31
N LEU A 604 -0.61 24.18 -16.48
CA LEU A 604 -0.03 25.25 -17.28
C LEU A 604 0.68 24.68 -18.52
N ASN A 605 0.27 25.12 -19.70
CA ASN A 605 0.89 24.79 -21.00
C ASN A 605 1.15 23.28 -21.20
N ASP A 606 0.20 22.44 -20.77
CA ASP A 606 0.21 20.97 -20.84
C ASP A 606 1.29 20.23 -20.04
N ASN A 607 2.19 20.94 -19.33
CA ASN A 607 3.35 20.32 -18.70
C ASN A 607 3.33 20.37 -17.16
N GLN A 608 3.00 21.52 -16.58
CA GLN A 608 3.13 21.72 -15.13
C GLN A 608 1.77 21.70 -14.47
N THR A 609 1.64 20.92 -13.40
CA THR A 609 0.41 20.85 -12.62
C THR A 609 0.60 21.36 -11.21
N PHE A 610 -0.49 21.83 -10.59
CA PHE A 610 -0.54 22.23 -9.19
C PHE A 610 -1.90 21.92 -8.60
N LYS A 611 -1.92 21.36 -7.39
CA LYS A 611 -3.17 21.07 -6.67
C LYS A 611 -3.54 22.24 -5.76
N PHE A 612 -4.79 22.72 -5.86
CA PHE A 612 -5.33 23.75 -4.97
C PHE A 612 -6.73 23.40 -4.44
N VAL A 613 -7.18 24.14 -3.43
CA VAL A 613 -8.51 23.99 -2.81
C VAL A 613 -9.31 25.27 -3.02
N LYS A 614 -10.55 25.16 -3.47
CA LYS A 614 -11.55 26.23 -3.44
C LYS A 614 -12.45 26.02 -2.23
N GLU A 615 -12.58 27.03 -1.38
CA GLU A 615 -13.53 27.06 -0.26
C GLU A 615 -14.86 27.71 -0.66
#